data_AF-A0A919M960-F1
#
_entry.id   AF-A0A919M960-F1
#
_cell.length_a   1.000
_cell.length_b   1.000
_cell.length_c   1.000
_cell.angle_alpha   90.00
_cell.angle_beta   90.00
_cell.angle_gamma   90.00
#
_symmetry.space_group_name_H-M   'P 1'
#
loop_
_entity.id
_entity.type
_entity.pdbx_description
1 polymer ?
#
loop_
_entity_poly.entity_id
_entity_poly.type
_entity_poly.pdbx_seq_one_letter_code
_entity_poly.pdbx_strand_id
1 'polypeptide(L)'
;MDHRRAITERPESTYGSFWTDQVQRRQGVTVIATTPEPATHGCRVAVVGQDAAGLSLARTAIIAGHTVAGFDTDPELIARLRAGRSSLGHELVAMHETGRYHATDDPAWLAGCTVYLVTAPVPLRRGRPDLGPVLAAADTIAGHLRDADLVVLESWVPPGTTRGVFHDALAARSSARYLLGFAPRREPYRNERAKLVGGIDRRSTLAVSAFYRTMHDVVVACANAEEAEAANLAAAADRRSA
;
A
#
# COMPACT_ATOMS: atom_id res chain seq x y z
N MET A 1 17.14 -21.88 40.50
CA MET A 1 15.75 -22.23 40.83
C MET A 1 14.93 -20.97 40.63
N ASP A 2 14.69 -20.60 39.38
CA ASP A 2 13.51 -20.92 38.55
C ASP A 2 12.28 -20.05 38.92
N HIS A 3 12.15 -18.93 38.22
CA HIS A 3 10.98 -18.06 38.22
C HIS A 3 10.22 -18.23 36.90
N ARG A 4 9.59 -19.39 36.70
CA ARG A 4 8.50 -19.57 35.74
C ARG A 4 7.17 -19.27 36.43
N ARG A 5 6.57 -18.11 36.12
CA ARG A 5 5.13 -17.87 36.33
C ARG A 5 4.51 -17.33 35.06
N ALA A 6 3.73 -18.23 34.44
CA ALA A 6 2.52 -18.04 33.64
C ALA A 6 2.33 -16.68 32.93
N ILE A 7 2.55 -16.69 31.62
CA ILE A 7 1.87 -15.78 30.69
C ILE A 7 0.44 -16.33 30.56
N THR A 8 -0.51 -15.72 31.24
CA THR A 8 -1.93 -15.99 31.05
C THR A 8 -2.39 -15.39 29.72
N GLU A 9 -3.11 -16.22 28.96
CA GLU A 9 -3.78 -15.90 27.69
C GLU A 9 -4.59 -14.61 27.79
N ARG A 10 -4.41 -13.71 26.81
CA ARG A 10 -5.30 -12.55 26.62
C ARG A 10 -6.48 -12.98 25.75
N PRO A 11 -7.73 -12.61 26.09
CA PRO A 11 -8.88 -13.02 25.31
C PRO A 11 -8.92 -12.29 23.95
N GLU A 12 -9.14 -13.07 22.89
CA GLU A 12 -9.57 -12.60 21.59
C GLU A 12 -10.93 -11.86 21.69
N SER A 13 -11.10 -10.87 20.80
CA SER A 13 -12.39 -10.38 20.24
C SER A 13 -13.01 -9.04 20.70
N THR A 14 -12.54 -8.31 21.70
CA THR A 14 -13.22 -7.06 22.10
C THR A 14 -12.86 -5.82 21.26
N TYR A 15 -11.74 -5.82 20.53
CA TYR A 15 -11.33 -4.66 19.72
C TYR A 15 -12.03 -4.58 18.36
N GLY A 16 -12.43 -5.72 17.79
CA GLY A 16 -13.08 -5.78 16.48
C GLY A 16 -14.49 -5.19 16.48
N SER A 17 -15.28 -5.45 17.53
CA SER A 17 -16.68 -5.03 17.61
C SER A 17 -16.85 -3.52 17.82
N PHE A 18 -15.97 -2.88 18.61
CA PHE A 18 -16.03 -1.43 18.86
C PHE A 18 -15.70 -0.60 17.60
N TRP A 19 -14.74 -1.05 16.79
CA TRP A 19 -14.31 -0.33 15.58
C TRP A 19 -15.25 -0.54 14.40
N THR A 20 -15.77 -1.75 14.22
CA THR A 20 -16.75 -2.06 13.16
C THR A 20 -17.99 -1.17 13.30
N ASP A 21 -18.45 -0.94 14.54
CA ASP A 21 -19.63 -0.13 14.83
C ASP A 21 -19.38 1.39 14.66
N GLN A 22 -18.16 1.90 14.96
CA GLN A 22 -17.84 3.32 14.74
C GLN A 22 -17.60 3.69 13.26
N VAL A 23 -16.96 2.83 12.47
CA VAL A 23 -16.71 3.08 11.04
C VAL A 23 -18.01 3.00 10.24
N GLN A 24 -18.86 2.01 10.54
CA GLN A 24 -20.20 1.87 9.93
C GLN A 24 -21.08 3.09 10.21
N ARG A 25 -21.06 3.64 11.44
CA ARG A 25 -21.95 4.74 11.85
C ARG A 25 -21.49 6.14 11.44
N ARG A 26 -20.21 6.36 11.09
CA ARG A 26 -19.68 7.72 10.84
C ARG A 26 -19.20 8.00 9.41
N GLN A 27 -18.86 6.98 8.61
CA GLN A 27 -18.25 7.18 7.29
C GLN A 27 -19.01 6.49 6.15
N GLY A 28 -20.12 5.79 6.43
CA GLY A 28 -20.88 5.06 5.42
C GLY A 28 -20.12 3.90 4.77
N VAL A 29 -19.02 3.44 5.40
CA VAL A 29 -18.17 2.39 4.86
C VAL A 29 -18.67 1.01 5.29
N THR A 30 -18.95 0.13 4.32
CA THR A 30 -19.33 -1.26 4.57
C THR A 30 -18.09 -2.09 4.88
N VAL A 31 -17.89 -2.41 6.17
CA VAL A 31 -16.81 -3.29 6.61
C VAL A 31 -17.18 -4.74 6.32
N ILE A 32 -16.43 -5.40 5.42
CA ILE A 32 -16.55 -6.85 5.21
C ILE A 32 -15.58 -7.56 6.14
N ALA A 33 -16.09 -8.27 7.14
CA ALA A 33 -15.29 -9.18 7.94
C ALA A 33 -14.81 -10.33 7.04
N THR A 34 -13.50 -10.44 6.82
CA THR A 34 -12.89 -11.55 6.08
C THR A 34 -12.13 -12.46 7.04
N THR A 35 -12.36 -13.77 6.94
CA THR A 35 -11.52 -14.78 7.60
C THR A 35 -10.08 -14.66 7.07
N PRO A 36 -9.05 -14.77 7.92
CA PRO A 36 -7.67 -14.65 7.48
C PRO A 36 -7.26 -15.88 6.67
N GLU A 37 -6.95 -15.70 5.39
CA GLU A 37 -5.98 -16.57 4.70
C GLU A 37 -4.58 -16.35 5.30
N PRO A 38 -3.71 -17.36 5.34
CA PRO A 38 -2.38 -17.21 5.93
C PRO A 38 -1.60 -16.11 5.21
N ALA A 39 -1.14 -15.13 5.98
CA ALA A 39 -0.35 -14.01 5.52
C ALA A 39 0.94 -14.49 4.82
N THR A 40 1.11 -14.16 3.54
CA THR A 40 2.28 -14.54 2.74
C THR A 40 3.48 -13.68 3.10
N HIS A 41 4.39 -14.18 3.94
CA HIS A 41 5.65 -13.51 4.27
C HIS A 41 6.69 -13.75 3.17
N GLY A 42 7.71 -12.88 3.06
CA GLY A 42 8.82 -13.10 2.13
C GLY A 42 8.53 -12.79 0.66
N CYS A 43 7.41 -12.13 0.35
CA CYS A 43 7.14 -11.60 -1.00
C CYS A 43 8.25 -10.66 -1.49
N ARG A 44 8.43 -10.59 -2.82
CA ARG A 44 9.24 -9.59 -3.48
C ARG A 44 8.33 -8.44 -3.92
N VAL A 45 8.46 -7.30 -3.26
CA VAL A 45 7.57 -6.15 -3.37
C VAL A 45 8.26 -5.07 -4.19
N ALA A 46 7.61 -4.56 -5.23
CA ALA A 46 7.99 -3.32 -5.88
C ALA A 46 7.26 -2.15 -5.21
N VAL A 47 8.00 -1.13 -4.79
CA VAL A 47 7.41 0.15 -4.38
C VAL A 47 7.78 1.18 -5.44
N VAL A 48 6.80 1.65 -6.20
CA VAL A 48 6.97 2.56 -7.34
C VAL A 48 6.67 3.99 -6.91
N GLY A 49 7.72 4.81 -6.85
CA GLY A 49 7.78 6.10 -6.19
C GLY A 49 8.55 5.97 -4.86
N GLN A 50 9.64 6.71 -4.70
CA GLN A 50 10.51 6.67 -3.51
C GLN A 50 10.61 8.03 -2.80
N ASP A 51 9.52 8.79 -2.86
CA ASP A 51 9.34 9.95 -1.98
C ASP A 51 9.22 9.51 -0.50
N ALA A 52 9.00 10.46 0.41
CA ALA A 52 8.90 10.16 1.85
C ALA A 52 7.83 9.10 2.17
N ALA A 53 6.74 9.05 1.40
CA ALA A 53 5.67 8.08 1.61
C ALA A 53 6.04 6.71 1.05
N GLY A 54 6.56 6.65 -0.18
CA GLY A 54 7.07 5.42 -0.78
C GLY A 54 8.16 4.78 0.07
N LEU A 55 9.09 5.58 0.58
CA LEU A 55 10.19 5.09 1.41
C LEU A 55 9.70 4.57 2.78
N SER A 56 8.69 5.22 3.35
CA SER A 56 8.03 4.75 4.58
C SER A 56 7.28 3.44 4.37
N LEU A 57 6.61 3.27 3.21
CA LEU A 57 5.94 2.02 2.85
C LEU A 57 6.95 0.89 2.61
N ALA A 58 8.06 1.17 1.93
CA ALA A 58 9.17 0.24 1.75
C ALA A 58 9.73 -0.24 3.10
N ARG A 59 9.95 0.68 4.05
CA ARG A 59 10.39 0.37 5.41
C ARG A 59 9.42 -0.58 6.11
N THR A 60 8.12 -0.31 6.06
CA THR A 60 7.09 -1.18 6.68
C THR A 60 7.11 -2.58 6.06
N ALA A 61 7.23 -2.69 4.73
CA ALA A 61 7.31 -3.98 4.05
C ALA A 61 8.57 -4.78 4.46
N ILE A 62 9.71 -4.11 4.64
CA ILE A 62 10.96 -4.75 5.10
C ILE A 62 10.81 -5.27 6.53
N ILE A 63 10.20 -4.50 7.42
CA ILE A 63 9.95 -4.90 8.82
C ILE A 63 9.03 -6.13 8.86
N ALA A 64 8.05 -6.23 7.95
CA ALA A 64 7.20 -7.40 7.77
C ALA A 64 7.93 -8.61 7.11
N GLY A 65 9.22 -8.49 6.80
CA GLY A 65 10.04 -9.58 6.25
C GLY A 65 10.03 -9.70 4.73
N HIS A 66 9.49 -8.71 4.01
CA HIS A 66 9.51 -8.68 2.54
C HIS A 66 10.84 -8.15 2.00
N THR A 67 11.15 -8.49 0.74
CA THR A 67 12.26 -7.89 -0.02
C THR A 67 11.69 -6.84 -0.95
N VAL A 68 12.23 -5.63 -0.91
CA VAL A 68 11.71 -4.45 -1.61
C VAL A 68 12.65 -3.99 -2.71
N ALA A 69 12.14 -3.92 -3.94
CA ALA A 69 12.68 -3.10 -5.01
C ALA A 69 12.03 -1.71 -4.93
N GLY A 70 12.78 -0.72 -4.44
CA GLY A 70 12.33 0.66 -4.35
C GLY A 70 12.63 1.38 -5.66
N PHE A 71 11.64 1.46 -6.55
CA PHE A 71 11.81 2.03 -7.88
C PHE A 71 11.37 3.49 -7.95
N ASP A 72 12.18 4.36 -8.54
CA ASP A 72 11.81 5.72 -8.90
C ASP A 72 12.47 6.14 -10.22
N THR A 73 11.80 6.98 -11.00
CA THR A 73 12.32 7.49 -12.28
C THR A 73 13.36 8.59 -12.11
N ASP A 74 13.50 9.17 -10.91
CA ASP A 74 14.51 10.19 -10.61
C ASP A 74 15.87 9.53 -10.23
N PRO A 75 16.87 9.53 -11.14
CA PRO A 75 18.17 8.91 -10.87
C PRO A 75 18.95 9.64 -9.77
N GLU A 76 18.73 10.95 -9.57
CA GLU A 76 19.39 11.71 -8.50
C GLU A 76 18.83 11.34 -7.13
N LEU A 77 17.51 11.15 -7.03
CA LEU A 77 16.88 10.57 -5.85
C LEU A 77 17.45 9.18 -5.55
N ILE A 78 17.48 8.29 -6.54
CA ILE A 78 18.01 6.93 -6.35
C ILE A 78 19.48 6.95 -5.92
N ALA A 79 20.32 7.81 -6.52
CA ALA A 79 21.71 7.96 -6.10
C ALA A 79 21.85 8.43 -4.65
N ARG A 80 20.99 9.36 -4.19
CA ARG A 80 20.95 9.77 -2.78
C ARG A 80 20.51 8.64 -1.86
N LEU A 81 19.48 7.88 -2.24
CA LEU A 81 18.98 6.76 -1.44
C LEU A 81 20.02 5.65 -1.30
N ARG A 82 20.68 5.25 -2.40
CA ARG A 82 21.78 4.27 -2.39
C ARG A 82 22.96 4.71 -1.51
N ALA A 83 23.17 6.01 -1.38
CA ALA A 83 24.19 6.58 -0.50
C ALA A 83 23.70 6.79 0.96
N GLY A 84 22.55 6.23 1.34
CA GLY A 84 22.00 6.30 2.69
C GLY A 84 21.42 7.66 3.07
N ARG A 85 21.10 8.54 2.10
CA ARG A 85 20.61 9.90 2.35
C ARG A 85 19.13 10.05 2.00
N SER A 86 18.30 10.27 3.02
CA SER A 86 16.86 10.56 2.87
C SER A 86 16.28 11.24 4.10
N SER A 87 14.98 11.52 4.08
CA SER A 87 14.21 11.97 5.25
C SER A 87 14.14 10.94 6.39
N LEU A 88 14.44 9.66 6.13
CA LEU A 88 14.48 8.61 7.16
C LEU A 88 15.81 8.55 7.92
N GLY A 89 16.86 9.22 7.44
CA GLY A 89 18.18 9.24 8.10
C GLY A 89 18.72 7.84 8.39
N HIS A 90 19.00 7.55 9.67
CA HIS A 90 19.57 6.28 10.14
C HIS A 90 18.71 5.05 9.81
N GLU A 91 17.39 5.20 9.70
CA GLU A 91 16.52 4.06 9.38
C GLU A 91 16.73 3.57 7.95
N LEU A 92 17.10 4.47 7.02
CA LEU A 92 17.45 4.05 5.66
C LEU A 92 18.74 3.21 5.67
N VAL A 93 19.72 3.54 6.50
CA VAL A 93 20.93 2.72 6.66
C VAL A 93 20.56 1.34 7.18
N ALA A 94 19.72 1.25 8.21
CA ALA A 94 19.23 -0.01 8.74
C ALA A 94 18.47 -0.84 7.68
N MET A 95 17.66 -0.19 6.82
CA MET A 95 17.01 -0.86 5.69
C MET A 95 18.03 -1.50 4.73
N HIS A 96 19.12 -0.81 4.40
CA HIS A 96 20.19 -1.37 3.54
C HIS A 96 20.92 -2.53 4.22
N GLU A 97 21.23 -2.41 5.52
CA GLU A 97 21.91 -3.45 6.30
C GLU A 97 21.12 -4.75 6.39
N THR A 98 19.78 -4.70 6.27
CA THR A 98 18.96 -5.92 6.19
C THR A 98 19.21 -6.75 4.92
N GLY A 99 19.80 -6.14 3.87
CA GLY A 99 19.91 -6.73 2.54
C GLY A 99 18.57 -6.91 1.80
N ARG A 100 17.47 -6.38 2.36
CA ARG A 100 16.12 -6.52 1.78
C ARG A 100 15.66 -5.28 1.03
N TYR A 101 16.39 -4.17 1.05
CA TYR A 101 16.05 -2.95 0.33
C TYR A 101 17.00 -2.68 -0.83
N HIS A 102 16.45 -2.46 -2.01
CA HIS A 102 17.21 -2.12 -3.20
C HIS A 102 16.59 -0.90 -3.90
N ALA A 103 17.18 0.28 -3.69
CA ALA A 103 16.81 1.49 -4.43
C ALA A 103 17.30 1.40 -5.89
N THR A 104 16.43 1.67 -6.86
CA THR A 104 16.72 1.53 -8.29
C THR A 104 15.91 2.45 -9.18
N ASP A 105 16.51 2.84 -10.29
CA ASP A 105 15.93 3.56 -11.43
C ASP A 105 15.81 2.65 -12.67
N ASP A 106 16.27 1.41 -12.57
CA ASP A 106 16.18 0.40 -13.62
C ASP A 106 14.91 -0.45 -13.45
N PRO A 107 13.95 -0.39 -14.39
CA PRO A 107 12.70 -1.15 -14.30
C PRO A 107 12.92 -2.66 -14.39
N ALA A 108 14.07 -3.16 -14.87
CA ALA A 108 14.37 -4.59 -14.86
C ALA A 108 14.30 -5.21 -13.45
N TRP A 109 14.51 -4.40 -12.40
CA TRP A 109 14.36 -4.84 -11.02
C TRP A 109 12.93 -5.20 -10.64
N LEU A 110 11.93 -4.73 -11.38
CA LEU A 110 10.52 -5.08 -11.18
C LEU A 110 10.19 -6.50 -11.63
N ALA A 111 11.05 -7.12 -12.44
CA ALA A 111 10.86 -8.50 -12.90
C ALA A 111 10.93 -9.47 -11.72
N GLY A 112 9.88 -10.28 -11.53
CA GLY A 112 9.79 -11.25 -10.44
C GLY A 112 9.34 -10.68 -9.10
N CYS A 113 8.94 -9.40 -9.04
CA CYS A 113 8.06 -8.94 -7.97
C CYS A 113 6.70 -9.61 -8.11
N THR A 114 6.02 -9.84 -6.98
CA THR A 114 4.66 -10.42 -6.93
C THR A 114 3.63 -9.45 -6.36
N VAL A 115 4.11 -8.34 -5.78
CA VAL A 115 3.30 -7.24 -5.27
C VAL A 115 3.89 -5.93 -5.74
N TYR A 116 3.06 -5.04 -6.26
CA TYR A 116 3.42 -3.73 -6.79
C TYR A 116 2.60 -2.65 -6.06
N LEU A 117 3.28 -1.78 -5.33
CA LEU A 117 2.67 -0.70 -4.56
C LEU A 117 3.00 0.63 -5.24
N VAL A 118 1.99 1.39 -5.66
CA VAL A 118 2.16 2.64 -6.42
C VAL A 118 1.93 3.84 -5.52
N THR A 119 3.00 4.56 -5.21
CA THR A 119 3.03 5.79 -4.42
C THR A 119 3.49 6.99 -5.26
N ALA A 120 3.11 7.03 -6.53
CA ALA A 120 3.44 8.13 -7.44
C ALA A 120 2.80 9.47 -6.99
N PRO A 121 3.48 10.60 -7.18
CA PRO A 121 2.92 11.91 -6.83
C PRO A 121 1.73 12.26 -7.72
N VAL A 122 0.74 12.95 -7.15
CA VAL A 122 -0.46 13.42 -7.87
C VAL A 122 -0.53 14.94 -7.73
N PRO A 123 0.27 15.69 -8.51
CA PRO A 123 0.26 17.15 -8.44
C PRO A 123 -1.07 17.71 -8.95
N LEU A 124 -1.36 18.97 -8.62
CA LEU A 124 -2.51 19.67 -9.18
C LEU A 124 -2.11 20.45 -10.44
N ARG A 125 -2.83 20.24 -11.53
CA ARG A 125 -2.71 21.03 -12.76
C ARG A 125 -4.02 21.74 -13.03
N ARG A 126 -3.99 23.08 -13.03
CA ARG A 126 -5.19 23.96 -13.16
C ARG A 126 -6.29 23.59 -12.16
N GLY A 127 -5.91 23.31 -10.91
CA GLY A 127 -6.83 22.96 -9.83
C GLY A 127 -7.42 21.55 -9.89
N ARG A 128 -6.99 20.70 -10.83
CA ARG A 128 -7.43 19.30 -10.95
C ARG A 128 -6.25 18.34 -10.70
N PRO A 129 -6.50 17.16 -10.12
CA PRO A 129 -5.47 16.13 -9.97
C PRO A 129 -4.89 15.74 -11.33
N ASP A 130 -3.56 15.75 -11.44
CA ASP A 130 -2.84 15.27 -12.61
C ASP A 130 -2.40 13.83 -12.36
N LEU A 131 -3.03 12.89 -13.07
CA LEU A 131 -2.76 11.45 -12.93
C LEU A 131 -1.57 10.99 -13.77
N GLY A 132 -0.92 11.87 -14.55
CA GLY A 132 0.20 11.51 -15.42
C GLY A 132 1.26 10.62 -14.76
N PRO A 133 1.79 10.96 -13.57
CA PRO A 133 2.78 10.11 -12.88
C PRO A 133 2.23 8.73 -12.46
N VAL A 134 0.95 8.65 -12.04
CA VAL A 134 0.29 7.39 -11.67
C VAL A 134 0.13 6.49 -12.89
N LEU A 135 -0.23 7.05 -14.05
CA LEU A 135 -0.35 6.29 -15.30
C LEU A 135 1.01 5.86 -15.84
N ALA A 136 2.06 6.69 -15.71
CA ALA A 136 3.42 6.29 -16.05
C ALA A 136 3.94 5.13 -15.17
N ALA A 137 3.56 5.12 -13.89
CA ALA A 137 3.84 3.99 -13.00
C ALA A 137 3.13 2.71 -13.46
N ALA A 138 1.86 2.79 -13.88
CA ALA A 138 1.15 1.66 -14.48
C ALA A 138 1.87 1.14 -15.73
N ASP A 139 2.26 2.02 -16.66
CA ASP A 139 2.97 1.63 -17.88
C ASP A 139 4.29 0.89 -17.59
N THR A 140 5.01 1.36 -16.56
CA THR A 140 6.26 0.74 -16.11
C THR A 140 6.00 -0.65 -15.54
N ILE A 141 5.00 -0.79 -14.66
CA ILE A 141 4.65 -2.07 -14.02
C ILE A 141 4.15 -3.10 -15.05
N ALA A 142 3.34 -2.67 -16.01
CA ALA A 142 2.64 -3.55 -16.94
C ALA A 142 3.57 -4.51 -17.71
N GLY A 143 4.79 -4.06 -18.05
CA GLY A 143 5.79 -4.88 -18.74
C GLY A 143 6.39 -6.01 -17.91
N HIS A 144 6.17 -6.01 -16.59
CA HIS A 144 6.72 -6.99 -15.66
C HIS A 144 5.67 -7.86 -14.98
N LEU A 145 4.38 -7.52 -15.14
CA LEU A 145 3.28 -8.25 -14.53
C LEU A 145 3.16 -9.68 -15.04
N ARG A 146 2.82 -10.56 -14.10
CA ARG A 146 2.48 -11.96 -14.32
C ARG A 146 1.08 -12.26 -13.77
N ASP A 147 0.53 -13.39 -14.18
CA ASP A 147 -0.74 -13.87 -13.66
C ASP A 147 -0.69 -14.01 -12.13
N ALA A 148 -1.77 -13.57 -11.48
CA ALA A 148 -1.98 -13.54 -10.04
C ALA A 148 -1.10 -12.57 -9.24
N ASP A 149 -0.25 -11.75 -9.87
CA ASP A 149 0.43 -10.64 -9.18
C ASP A 149 -0.60 -9.66 -8.59
N LEU A 150 -0.21 -8.99 -7.51
CA LEU A 150 -1.04 -7.98 -6.85
C LEU A 150 -0.53 -6.57 -7.16
N VAL A 151 -1.39 -5.70 -7.69
CA VAL A 151 -1.12 -4.27 -7.84
C VAL A 151 -2.01 -3.49 -6.89
N VAL A 152 -1.41 -2.57 -6.15
CA VAL A 152 -2.13 -1.69 -5.22
C VAL A 152 -1.77 -0.23 -5.48
N LEU A 153 -2.78 0.57 -5.77
CA LEU A 153 -2.64 2.01 -5.84
C LEU A 153 -2.75 2.62 -4.43
N GLU A 154 -1.72 3.36 -4.02
CA GLU A 154 -1.62 4.03 -2.71
C GLU A 154 -1.74 5.56 -2.83
N SER A 155 -1.40 6.10 -4.00
CA SER A 155 -1.49 7.52 -4.33
C SER A 155 -2.89 8.07 -4.06
N TRP A 156 -2.96 9.32 -3.59
CA TRP A 156 -4.25 10.00 -3.43
C TRP A 156 -4.86 10.26 -4.81
N VAL A 157 -6.02 9.66 -5.10
CA VAL A 157 -6.70 9.75 -6.41
C VAL A 157 -8.22 9.94 -6.25
N PRO A 158 -8.91 10.51 -7.25
CA PRO A 158 -10.37 10.58 -7.26
C PRO A 158 -11.03 9.19 -7.28
N PRO A 159 -12.23 9.03 -6.69
CA PRO A 159 -12.99 7.79 -6.80
C PRO A 159 -13.23 7.35 -8.25
N GLY A 160 -13.08 6.06 -8.53
CA GLY A 160 -13.16 5.44 -9.85
C GLY A 160 -11.82 5.37 -10.59
N THR A 161 -10.73 5.90 -10.02
CA THR A 161 -9.42 5.92 -10.70
C THR A 161 -8.83 4.52 -10.82
N THR A 162 -8.89 3.72 -9.74
CA THR A 162 -8.29 2.38 -9.68
C THR A 162 -8.92 1.44 -10.69
N ARG A 163 -10.25 1.32 -10.75
CA ARG A 163 -10.95 0.46 -11.71
C ARG A 163 -10.99 1.05 -13.13
N GLY A 164 -10.93 2.37 -13.26
CA GLY A 164 -10.95 3.07 -14.54
C GLY A 164 -9.54 3.24 -15.12
N VAL A 165 -9.12 4.50 -15.26
CA VAL A 165 -7.93 4.87 -16.04
C VAL A 165 -6.63 4.19 -15.61
N PHE A 166 -6.48 3.82 -14.33
CA PHE A 166 -5.30 3.09 -13.87
C PHE A 166 -5.29 1.63 -14.34
N HIS A 167 -6.41 0.93 -14.19
CA HIS A 167 -6.59 -0.42 -14.72
C HIS A 167 -6.44 -0.44 -16.26
N ASP A 168 -7.04 0.53 -16.95
CA ASP A 168 -6.97 0.63 -18.41
C ASP A 168 -5.52 0.82 -18.90
N ALA A 169 -4.72 1.63 -18.19
CA ALA A 169 -3.30 1.82 -18.51
C ALA A 169 -2.49 0.52 -18.34
N LEU A 170 -2.72 -0.22 -17.25
CA LEU A 170 -2.09 -1.53 -17.04
C LEU A 170 -2.47 -2.53 -18.16
N ALA A 171 -3.77 -2.65 -18.45
CA ALA A 171 -4.30 -3.58 -19.43
C ALA A 171 -3.92 -3.22 -20.88
N ALA A 172 -3.63 -1.96 -21.18
CA ALA A 172 -3.16 -1.53 -22.49
C ALA A 172 -1.77 -2.11 -22.83
N ARG A 173 -0.97 -2.49 -21.83
CA ARG A 173 0.41 -2.96 -21.99
C ARG A 173 0.67 -4.36 -21.42
N SER A 174 -0.30 -4.94 -20.72
CA SER A 174 -0.20 -6.29 -20.15
C SER A 174 -1.42 -7.14 -20.50
N SER A 175 -1.18 -8.41 -20.81
CA SER A 175 -2.25 -9.42 -20.98
C SER A 175 -2.42 -10.31 -19.74
N ALA A 176 -1.66 -10.04 -18.68
CA ALA A 176 -1.70 -10.82 -17.45
C ALA A 176 -3.04 -10.67 -16.71
N ARG A 177 -3.46 -11.72 -16.01
CA ARG A 177 -4.61 -11.71 -15.11
C ARG A 177 -4.14 -11.44 -13.68
N TYR A 178 -4.03 -10.17 -13.32
CA TYR A 178 -3.58 -9.72 -12.01
C TYR A 178 -4.74 -9.34 -11.07
N LEU A 179 -4.42 -9.14 -9.80
CA LEU A 179 -5.31 -8.64 -8.76
C LEU A 179 -5.06 -7.14 -8.60
N LEU A 180 -6.11 -6.35 -8.45
CA LEU A 180 -5.99 -4.89 -8.40
C LEU A 180 -6.82 -4.29 -7.27
N GLY A 181 -6.21 -3.42 -6.50
CA GLY A 181 -6.95 -2.64 -5.53
C GLY A 181 -6.30 -1.33 -5.15
N PHE A 182 -6.91 -0.72 -4.15
CA PHE A 182 -6.56 0.56 -3.59
C PHE A 182 -6.38 0.42 -2.10
N ALA A 183 -5.35 1.06 -1.57
CA ALA A 183 -5.14 1.16 -0.14
C ALA A 183 -4.61 2.57 0.12
N PRO A 184 -5.42 3.51 0.64
CA PRO A 184 -4.99 4.89 0.70
C PRO A 184 -3.77 5.06 1.59
N ARG A 185 -2.86 5.93 1.13
CA ARG A 185 -1.86 6.53 2.02
C ARG A 185 -2.59 7.34 3.09
N ARG A 186 -2.60 6.82 4.32
CA ARG A 186 -3.10 7.55 5.49
C ARG A 186 -1.93 8.00 6.32
N GLU A 187 -1.68 9.31 6.34
CA GLU A 187 -0.90 9.87 7.45
C GLU A 187 -1.71 9.70 8.74
N PRO A 188 -1.07 9.29 9.85
CA PRO A 188 -1.75 9.03 11.10
C PRO A 188 -2.49 10.28 11.56
N TYR A 189 -3.82 10.27 11.44
CA TYR A 189 -4.70 11.30 11.97
C TYR A 189 -5.51 10.68 13.10
N ARG A 190 -5.55 11.34 14.26
CA ARG A 190 -6.33 10.94 15.45
C ARG A 190 -6.17 9.47 15.88
N ASN A 191 -4.95 8.91 15.84
CA ASN A 191 -4.65 7.54 16.26
C ASN A 191 -5.35 6.43 15.43
N GLU A 192 -5.82 6.71 14.22
CA GLU A 192 -6.33 5.67 13.33
C GLU A 192 -5.17 4.74 12.91
N ARG A 193 -5.09 3.57 13.55
CA ARG A 193 -4.11 2.51 13.23
C ARG A 193 -4.57 1.58 12.12
N ALA A 194 -5.83 1.69 11.69
CA ALA A 194 -6.43 0.80 10.72
C ALA A 194 -6.00 1.17 9.29
N LYS A 195 -5.50 0.19 8.54
CA LYS A 195 -5.27 0.28 7.10
C LYS A 195 -6.57 -0.03 6.36
N LEU A 196 -7.15 0.98 5.70
CA LEU A 196 -8.25 0.75 4.78
C LEU A 196 -7.74 0.09 3.50
N VAL A 197 -8.52 -0.82 2.93
CA VAL A 197 -8.24 -1.48 1.66
C VAL A 197 -9.53 -1.69 0.87
N GLY A 198 -9.46 -1.75 -0.46
CA GLY A 198 -10.58 -2.13 -1.32
C GLY A 198 -10.09 -2.59 -2.69
N GLY A 199 -10.57 -3.74 -3.17
CA GLY A 199 -10.25 -4.27 -4.50
C GLY A 199 -11.25 -3.87 -5.57
N ILE A 200 -10.87 -4.05 -6.84
CA ILE A 200 -11.80 -3.87 -7.97
C ILE A 200 -12.90 -4.94 -8.01
N ASP A 201 -12.64 -6.10 -7.38
CA ASP A 201 -13.56 -7.20 -7.18
C ASP A 201 -13.31 -7.89 -5.82
N ARG A 202 -14.13 -8.88 -5.47
CA ARG A 202 -14.02 -9.60 -4.18
C ARG A 202 -12.68 -10.30 -4.02
N ARG A 203 -12.14 -10.91 -5.08
CA ARG A 203 -10.87 -11.64 -5.03
C ARG A 203 -9.71 -10.69 -4.75
N SER A 204 -9.71 -9.53 -5.39
CA SER A 204 -8.72 -8.48 -5.18
C SER A 204 -8.84 -7.88 -3.79
N THR A 205 -10.05 -7.65 -3.26
CA THR A 205 -10.22 -7.16 -1.88
C THR A 205 -9.62 -8.13 -0.86
N LEU A 206 -9.83 -9.44 -1.05
CA LEU A 206 -9.24 -10.47 -0.20
C LEU A 206 -7.70 -10.45 -0.28
N ALA A 207 -7.14 -10.38 -1.48
CA ALA A 207 -5.70 -10.38 -1.67
C ALA A 207 -5.01 -9.12 -1.11
N VAL A 208 -5.57 -7.93 -1.37
CA VAL A 208 -5.07 -6.69 -0.76
C VAL A 208 -5.15 -6.78 0.77
N SER A 209 -6.26 -7.27 1.31
CA SER A 209 -6.42 -7.44 2.75
C SER A 209 -5.38 -8.40 3.34
N ALA A 210 -5.15 -9.54 2.69
CA ALA A 210 -4.18 -10.53 3.14
C ALA A 210 -2.75 -9.98 3.11
N PHE A 211 -2.39 -9.23 2.06
CA PHE A 211 -1.08 -8.57 1.98
C PHE A 211 -0.91 -7.52 3.08
N TYR A 212 -1.83 -6.55 3.23
CA TYR A 212 -1.64 -5.51 4.26
C TYR A 212 -1.70 -6.05 5.69
N ARG A 213 -2.30 -7.22 5.94
CA ARG A 213 -2.25 -7.89 7.26
C ARG A 213 -0.85 -8.38 7.63
N THR A 214 0.09 -8.51 6.68
CA THR A 214 1.50 -8.79 7.00
C THR A 214 2.19 -7.55 7.58
N MET A 215 1.70 -6.36 7.25
CA MET A 215 2.32 -5.06 7.54
C MET A 215 1.58 -4.24 8.61
N HIS A 216 0.31 -4.55 8.87
CA HIS A 216 -0.56 -3.78 9.76
C HIS A 216 -1.40 -4.69 10.66
N ASP A 217 -1.47 -4.32 11.95
CA ASP A 217 -2.26 -5.04 12.96
C ASP A 217 -3.77 -5.04 12.65
N VAL A 218 -4.26 -3.95 12.06
CA VAL A 218 -5.68 -3.75 11.77
C VAL A 218 -5.84 -3.37 10.31
N VAL A 219 -6.56 -4.21 9.57
CA VAL A 219 -6.95 -3.98 8.18
C VAL A 219 -8.47 -3.98 8.08
N VAL A 220 -9.02 -2.94 7.47
CA VAL A 220 -10.47 -2.76 7.27
C VAL A 220 -10.75 -2.78 5.78
N ALA A 221 -11.44 -3.83 5.34
CA ALA A 221 -11.86 -3.97 3.94
C ALA A 221 -13.14 -3.18 3.69
N CYS A 222 -13.09 -2.28 2.72
CA CYS A 222 -14.24 -1.65 2.10
C CYS A 222 -14.90 -2.64 1.12
N ALA A 223 -16.11 -2.35 0.67
CA ALA A 223 -16.80 -3.17 -0.32
C ALA A 223 -16.08 -3.19 -1.67
N ASN A 224 -15.42 -2.09 -2.05
CA ASN A 224 -14.68 -1.95 -3.30
C ASN A 224 -13.60 -0.84 -3.23
N ALA A 225 -12.82 -0.72 -4.30
CA ALA A 225 -11.81 0.32 -4.47
C ALA A 225 -12.40 1.74 -4.40
N GLU A 226 -13.56 2.00 -5.01
CA GLU A 226 -14.17 3.34 -5.04
C GLU A 226 -14.54 3.86 -3.66
N GLU A 227 -15.04 2.99 -2.78
CA GLU A 227 -15.37 3.32 -1.41
C GLU A 227 -14.10 3.62 -0.60
N ALA A 228 -13.03 2.86 -0.82
CA ALA A 228 -11.73 3.13 -0.20
C ALA A 228 -11.11 4.46 -0.70
N GLU A 229 -11.26 4.79 -1.99
CA GLU A 229 -10.86 6.08 -2.58
C GLU A 229 -11.68 7.24 -2.00
N ALA A 230 -13.01 7.08 -1.89
CA ALA A 230 -13.90 8.09 -1.34
C ALA A 230 -13.63 8.36 0.15
N ALA A 231 -13.40 7.31 0.95
CA ALA A 231 -13.04 7.43 2.36
C ALA A 231 -11.72 8.18 2.57
N ASN A 232 -10.78 8.06 1.62
CA ASN A 232 -9.54 8.83 1.64
C ASN A 232 -9.79 10.33 1.37
N LEU A 233 -10.69 10.63 0.43
CA LEU A 233 -11.05 12.01 0.08
C LEU A 233 -11.77 12.71 1.24
N ALA A 234 -12.73 12.03 1.87
CA ALA A 234 -13.46 12.56 3.03
C ALA A 234 -12.50 12.90 4.18
N ALA A 235 -11.57 12.00 4.50
CA ALA A 235 -10.57 12.23 5.53
C ALA A 235 -9.64 13.42 5.22
N ALA A 236 -9.35 13.70 3.93
CA ALA A 236 -8.55 14.85 3.53
C ALA A 236 -9.32 16.18 3.64
N ALA A 237 -10.63 16.17 3.37
CA ALA A 237 -11.50 17.34 3.52
C ALA A 237 -11.66 17.73 5.00
N ASP A 238 -11.92 16.77 5.88
CA ASP A 238 -12.08 16.99 7.32
C ASP A 238 -10.84 17.64 7.96
N ARG A 239 -9.63 17.33 7.46
CA ARG A 239 -8.37 17.94 7.93
C ARG A 239 -8.25 19.42 7.57
N ARG A 240 -8.90 19.89 6.51
CA ARG A 240 -8.85 21.30 6.08
C ARG A 240 -9.88 22.16 6.79
N SER A 241 -10.86 21.53 7.44
CA SER A 241 -11.94 22.19 8.18
C SER A 241 -11.71 22.22 9.69
N ALA A 242 -10.59 21.67 10.18
CA ALA A 242 -10.15 21.65 11.58
C ALA A 242 -8.94 22.56 11.79
#